data_AF-A0A373PF25-F1
#
_entry.id   AF-A0A373PF25-F1
#
_cell.length_a   1.000
_cell.length_b   1.000
_cell.length_c   1.000
_cell.angle_alpha   90.00
_cell.angle_beta   90.00
_cell.angle_gamma   90.00
#
_symmetry.space_group_name_H-M   'P 1'
#
loop_
_entity.id
_entity.type
_entity.pdbx_description
1 polymer ?
#
loop_
_entity_poly.entity_id
_entity_poly.type
_entity_poly.pdbx_seq_one_letter_code
_entity_poly.pdbx_strand_id
1 'polypeptide(L)'
;MQTVEEEYKWVNALADTACGNVSGKQKIELETYVQMAYFDRILRKANVRFLTMSQGQYELKRQEDGTNKKEKAGLELNVIDHYNGTERSVRTLSGGESFQASLSLALGLSDEIQSYAGGIRLDSMFVDEGFGSLDEESLNQAVKALEGLADGNCLVGIISHVPKLKERIEKKIIVTKNRSRDGVGSRAVIE
;
A
#
# COMPACT_ATOMS: atom_id res chain seq x y z
N MET A 1 -4.52 -14.62 -50.30
CA MET A 1 -3.41 -15.38 -49.67
C MET A 1 -2.34 -14.43 -49.16
N GLN A 2 -1.75 -13.57 -50.00
CA GLN A 2 -0.79 -12.53 -49.57
C GLN A 2 -1.33 -11.56 -48.50
N THR A 3 -2.57 -11.09 -48.64
CA THR A 3 -3.20 -10.18 -47.67
C THR A 3 -3.35 -10.81 -46.28
N VAL A 4 -3.65 -12.11 -46.22
CA VAL A 4 -3.81 -12.87 -44.97
C VAL A 4 -2.45 -13.09 -44.29
N GLU A 5 -1.39 -13.31 -45.08
CA GLU A 5 -0.02 -13.43 -44.54
C GLU A 5 0.51 -12.10 -43.97
N GLU A 6 0.17 -10.97 -44.60
CA GLU A 6 0.53 -9.64 -44.09
C GLU A 6 -0.21 -9.32 -42.78
N GLU A 7 -1.52 -9.59 -42.74
CA GLU A 7 -2.33 -9.40 -41.54
C GLU A 7 -1.85 -10.31 -40.39
N TYR A 8 -1.52 -11.57 -40.69
CA TYR A 8 -0.96 -12.51 -39.71
C TYR A 8 0.36 -12.01 -39.10
N LYS A 9 1.27 -11.44 -39.90
CA LYS A 9 2.55 -10.92 -39.39
C LYS A 9 2.34 -9.84 -38.33
N TRP A 10 1.42 -8.90 -38.56
CA TRP A 10 1.12 -7.83 -37.62
C TRP A 10 0.41 -8.33 -36.37
N VAL A 11 -0.58 -9.21 -36.52
CA VAL A 11 -1.32 -9.79 -35.38
C VAL A 11 -0.40 -10.65 -34.52
N ASN A 12 0.47 -11.46 -35.13
CA ASN A 12 1.42 -12.29 -34.39
C ASN A 12 2.46 -11.43 -33.65
N ALA A 13 2.97 -10.36 -34.25
CA ALA A 13 3.88 -9.43 -33.57
C ALA A 13 3.22 -8.73 -32.37
N LEU A 14 1.93 -8.36 -32.50
CA LEU A 14 1.15 -7.79 -31.41
C LEU A 14 0.93 -8.81 -30.30
N ALA A 15 0.57 -10.05 -30.64
CA ALA A 15 0.40 -11.14 -29.69
C ALA A 15 1.71 -11.46 -28.95
N ASP A 16 2.83 -11.53 -29.67
CA ASP A 16 4.15 -11.76 -29.07
C ASP A 16 4.55 -10.62 -28.12
N THR A 17 4.16 -9.39 -28.45
CA THR A 17 4.37 -8.23 -27.57
C THR A 17 3.50 -8.31 -26.33
N ALA A 18 2.21 -8.62 -26.48
CA ALA A 18 1.27 -8.72 -25.36
C ALA A 18 1.58 -9.90 -24.42
N CYS A 19 2.12 -11.00 -24.95
CA CYS A 19 2.50 -12.18 -24.18
C CYS A 19 3.95 -12.14 -23.66
N GLY A 20 4.71 -11.07 -23.92
CA GLY A 20 6.11 -10.97 -23.48
C GLY A 20 7.05 -11.97 -24.17
N ASN A 21 6.71 -12.42 -25.38
CA ASN A 21 7.50 -13.36 -26.18
C ASN A 21 8.54 -12.69 -27.09
N VAL A 22 8.69 -11.36 -27.00
CA VAL A 22 9.66 -10.60 -27.81
C VAL A 22 11.09 -10.91 -27.38
N SER A 23 11.89 -11.41 -28.34
CA SER A 23 13.30 -11.73 -28.12
C SER A 23 14.12 -10.48 -27.73
N GLY A 24 14.98 -10.60 -26.72
CA GLY A 24 15.83 -9.51 -26.23
C GLY A 24 15.13 -8.47 -25.34
N LYS A 25 13.86 -8.65 -25.02
CA LYS A 25 13.11 -7.83 -24.05
C LYS A 25 12.79 -8.61 -22.78
N GLN A 26 12.43 -7.89 -21.71
CA GLN A 26 11.90 -8.52 -20.51
C GLN A 26 10.60 -9.28 -20.87
N LYS A 27 10.49 -10.52 -20.41
CA LYS A 27 9.32 -11.37 -20.62
C LYS A 27 8.21 -10.97 -19.64
N ILE A 28 7.46 -9.93 -19.98
CA ILE A 28 6.38 -9.39 -19.16
C ILE A 28 5.10 -9.43 -19.97
N GLU A 29 4.07 -10.08 -19.44
CA GLU A 29 2.73 -10.09 -20.03
C GLU A 29 2.08 -8.70 -19.89
N LEU A 30 1.21 -8.34 -20.84
CA LEU A 30 0.52 -7.04 -20.86
C LEU A 30 -0.20 -6.74 -19.55
N GLU A 31 -0.85 -7.75 -18.95
CA GLU A 31 -1.51 -7.61 -17.65
C GLU A 31 -0.51 -7.16 -16.57
N THR A 32 0.65 -7.82 -16.50
CA THR A 32 1.70 -7.49 -15.51
C THR A 32 2.27 -6.11 -15.79
N TYR A 33 2.49 -5.75 -17.06
CA TYR A 33 2.96 -4.41 -17.44
C TYR A 33 1.98 -3.32 -16.97
N VAL A 34 0.68 -3.54 -17.18
CA VAL A 34 -0.37 -2.63 -16.70
C VAL A 34 -0.39 -2.57 -15.17
N GLN A 35 -0.29 -3.70 -14.48
CA GLN A 35 -0.21 -3.75 -13.02
C GLN A 35 1.01 -2.99 -12.49
N MET A 36 2.18 -3.12 -13.13
CA MET A 36 3.39 -2.36 -12.76
C MET A 36 3.15 -0.85 -12.89
N ALA A 37 2.52 -0.40 -13.99
CA ALA A 37 2.20 1.01 -14.18
C ALA A 37 1.21 1.54 -13.12
N TYR A 38 0.22 0.74 -12.73
CA TYR A 38 -0.66 1.07 -11.60
C TYR A 38 0.10 1.12 -10.28
N PHE A 39 0.97 0.15 -10.04
CA PHE A 39 1.75 0.07 -8.82
C PHE A 39 2.69 1.27 -8.66
N ASP A 40 3.35 1.71 -9.73
CA ASP A 40 4.19 2.91 -9.71
C ASP A 40 3.40 4.18 -9.35
N ARG A 41 2.14 4.28 -9.78
CA ARG A 41 1.26 5.41 -9.41
C ARG A 41 0.86 5.36 -7.94
N ILE A 42 0.54 4.16 -7.43
CA ILE A 42 0.26 3.93 -6.01
C ILE A 42 1.47 4.32 -5.17
N LEU A 43 2.68 3.90 -5.57
CA LEU A 43 3.92 4.20 -4.84
C LEU A 43 4.20 5.69 -4.77
N ARG A 44 3.97 6.44 -5.86
CA ARG A 44 4.11 7.91 -5.84
C ARG A 44 3.19 8.54 -4.80
N LYS A 45 1.93 8.12 -4.72
CA LYS A 45 0.97 8.62 -3.73
C LYS A 45 1.31 8.19 -2.30
N ALA A 46 1.79 6.96 -2.14
CA ALA A 46 2.25 6.44 -0.86
C ALA A 46 3.46 7.23 -0.33
N ASN A 47 4.45 7.50 -1.20
CA ASN A 47 5.70 8.16 -0.82
C ASN A 47 5.51 9.59 -0.31
N VAL A 48 4.47 10.32 -0.74
CA VAL A 48 4.13 11.64 -0.17
C VAL A 48 3.99 11.55 1.36
N ARG A 49 3.30 10.50 1.83
CA ARG A 49 3.05 10.28 3.25
C ARG A 49 4.20 9.53 3.92
N PHE A 50 4.80 8.56 3.24
CA PHE A 50 5.91 7.79 3.80
C PHE A 50 7.15 8.66 4.05
N LEU A 51 7.48 9.56 3.13
CA LEU A 51 8.54 10.56 3.32
C LEU A 51 8.21 11.47 4.50
N THR A 52 6.97 11.93 4.63
CA THR A 52 6.57 12.79 5.76
C THR A 52 6.66 12.06 7.11
N MET A 53 6.16 10.82 7.18
CA MET A 53 6.17 10.01 8.40
C MET A 53 7.58 9.55 8.79
N SER A 54 8.44 9.26 7.81
CA SER A 54 9.84 8.89 8.04
C SER A 54 10.78 10.09 8.16
N GLN A 55 10.25 11.31 8.27
CA GLN A 55 11.04 12.55 8.35
C GLN A 55 12.05 12.72 7.18
N GLY A 56 11.66 12.25 6.00
CA GLY A 56 12.45 12.28 4.76
C GLY A 56 13.45 11.14 4.62
N GLN A 57 13.47 10.18 5.54
CA GLN A 57 14.47 9.11 5.54
C GLN A 57 14.18 8.02 4.50
N TYR A 58 12.91 7.64 4.32
CA TYR A 58 12.57 6.44 3.56
C TYR A 58 11.64 6.72 2.37
N GLU A 59 11.92 6.06 1.26
CA GLU A 59 11.10 6.10 0.05
C GLU A 59 10.89 4.69 -0.51
N LEU A 60 9.65 4.32 -0.82
CA LEU A 60 9.34 3.03 -1.45
C LEU A 60 9.65 3.07 -2.94
N LYS A 61 10.33 2.04 -3.43
CA LYS A 61 10.65 1.89 -4.85
C LYS A 61 10.33 0.48 -5.31
N ARG A 62 9.75 0.38 -6.51
CA ARG A 62 9.51 -0.91 -7.17
C ARG A 62 10.84 -1.49 -7.64
N GLN A 63 11.10 -2.75 -7.35
CA GLN A 63 12.30 -3.44 -7.79
C GLN A 63 12.22 -3.67 -9.31
N GLU A 64 13.24 -3.22 -10.03
CA GLU A 64 13.33 -3.35 -11.49
C GLU A 64 14.02 -4.65 -11.92
N ASP A 65 14.90 -5.19 -11.07
CA ASP A 65 15.68 -6.39 -11.33
C ASP A 65 15.03 -7.63 -10.71
N GLY A 66 14.15 -8.27 -11.47
CA GLY A 66 13.68 -9.62 -11.17
C GLY A 66 14.76 -10.65 -11.50
N THR A 67 15.64 -10.96 -10.55
CA THR A 67 16.60 -12.08 -10.68
C THR A 67 15.90 -13.45 -10.79
N ASN A 68 14.62 -13.53 -10.41
CA ASN A 68 13.80 -14.74 -10.51
C ASN A 68 12.75 -14.65 -11.61
N LYS A 69 13.02 -15.32 -12.75
CA LYS A 69 12.13 -15.49 -13.91
C LYS A 69 10.83 -16.28 -13.64
N LYS A 70 10.42 -16.49 -12.39
CA LYS A 70 9.33 -17.40 -12.01
C LYS A 70 8.24 -16.80 -11.10
N GLU A 71 8.47 -15.67 -10.46
CA GLU A 71 7.50 -15.07 -9.55
C GLU A 71 7.31 -13.60 -9.91
N LYS A 72 6.10 -13.25 -10.39
CA LYS A 72 5.55 -11.87 -10.49
C LYS A 72 6.61 -10.77 -10.62
N ALA A 73 7.47 -10.90 -11.63
CA ALA A 73 8.61 -10.01 -11.81
C ALA A 73 8.10 -8.59 -11.99
N GLY A 74 8.53 -7.68 -11.11
CA GLY A 74 8.19 -6.26 -11.18
C GLY A 74 7.19 -5.75 -10.15
N LEU A 75 6.66 -6.57 -9.23
CA LEU A 75 5.83 -6.09 -8.10
C LEU A 75 6.54 -6.15 -6.74
N GLU A 76 7.82 -6.52 -6.73
CA GLU A 76 8.64 -6.49 -5.52
C GLU A 76 8.97 -5.05 -5.11
N LEU A 77 9.17 -4.85 -3.81
CA LEU A 77 9.42 -3.54 -3.22
C LEU A 77 10.78 -3.50 -2.52
N ASN A 78 11.50 -2.43 -2.79
CA ASN A 78 12.64 -1.97 -2.04
C ASN A 78 12.31 -0.65 -1.35
N VAL A 79 13.17 -0.30 -0.41
CA VAL A 79 13.19 1.00 0.25
C VAL A 79 14.53 1.68 -0.05
N ILE A 80 14.47 2.93 -0.47
CA ILE A 80 15.61 3.82 -0.52
C ILE A 80 15.75 4.46 0.86
N ASP A 81 16.93 4.34 1.45
CA ASP A 81 17.31 5.02 2.68
C ASP A 81 18.15 6.26 2.32
N HIS A 82 17.56 7.44 2.46
CA HIS A 82 18.19 8.71 2.14
C HIS A 82 19.32 9.10 3.10
N TYR A 83 19.42 8.47 4.27
CA TYR A 83 20.50 8.74 5.22
C TYR A 83 21.85 8.20 4.74
N ASN A 84 21.86 7.02 4.12
CA ASN A 84 23.08 6.36 3.63
C ASN A 84 23.11 6.22 2.09
N GLY A 85 22.04 6.60 1.39
CA GLY A 85 21.91 6.50 -0.06
C GLY A 85 21.80 5.06 -0.58
N THR A 86 21.40 4.11 0.27
CA THR A 86 21.31 2.69 -0.10
C THR A 86 19.90 2.28 -0.49
N GLU A 87 19.79 1.33 -1.41
CA GLU A 87 18.55 0.63 -1.72
C GLU A 87 18.60 -0.74 -1.05
N ARG A 88 17.62 -1.04 -0.19
CA ARG A 88 17.52 -2.30 0.56
C ARG A 88 16.13 -2.89 0.47
N SER A 89 16.01 -4.18 0.76
CA SER A 89 14.69 -4.83 0.79
C SER A 89 13.83 -4.24 1.92
N VAL A 90 12.53 -4.07 1.66
CA VAL A 90 11.54 -3.66 2.69
C VAL A 90 11.50 -4.63 3.88
N ARG A 91 11.97 -5.86 3.71
CA ARG A 91 12.08 -6.86 4.79
C ARG A 91 13.06 -6.47 5.91
N THR A 92 13.92 -5.47 5.67
CA THR A 92 14.92 -4.99 6.63
C THR A 92 14.45 -3.83 7.49
N LEU A 93 13.22 -3.34 7.26
CA LEU A 93 12.63 -2.26 8.02
C LEU A 93 12.32 -2.69 9.46
N SER A 94 12.41 -1.76 10.41
CA SER A 94 11.96 -1.98 11.78
C SER A 94 10.43 -2.17 11.85
N GLY A 95 9.91 -2.58 13.01
CA GLY A 95 8.47 -2.76 13.19
C GLY A 95 7.66 -1.47 13.01
N GLY A 96 8.20 -0.32 13.44
CA GLY A 96 7.58 1.00 13.22
C GLY A 96 7.64 1.41 11.75
N GLU A 97 8.81 1.29 11.13
CA GLU A 97 9.01 1.62 9.72
C GLU A 97 8.14 0.77 8.78
N SER A 98 8.04 -0.52 9.05
CA SER A 98 7.20 -1.44 8.28
C SER A 98 5.72 -1.05 8.37
N PHE A 99 5.28 -0.59 9.56
CA PHE A 99 3.93 -0.09 9.75
C PHE A 99 3.68 1.22 8.99
N GLN A 100 4.61 2.18 9.06
CA GLN A 100 4.54 3.42 8.28
C GLN A 100 4.49 3.16 6.78
N ALA A 101 5.33 2.23 6.29
CA ALA A 101 5.35 1.84 4.88
C ALA A 101 4.02 1.22 4.45
N SER A 102 3.49 0.28 5.23
CA SER A 102 2.22 -0.40 4.95
C SER A 102 1.03 0.56 5.00
N LEU A 103 0.98 1.44 6.01
CA LEU A 103 -0.04 2.46 6.14
C LEU A 103 0.01 3.43 4.96
N SER A 104 1.19 3.94 4.62
CA SER A 104 1.38 4.85 3.49
C SER A 104 0.97 4.20 2.17
N LEU A 105 1.27 2.92 1.98
CA LEU A 105 0.87 2.16 0.80
C LEU A 105 -0.65 1.97 0.71
N ALA A 106 -1.31 1.64 1.82
CA ALA A 106 -2.76 1.49 1.88
C ALA A 106 -3.48 2.82 1.57
N LEU A 107 -2.96 3.94 2.12
CA LEU A 107 -3.46 5.27 1.83
C LEU A 107 -3.23 5.66 0.36
N GLY A 108 -2.03 5.41 -0.17
CA GLY A 108 -1.70 5.67 -1.58
C GLY A 108 -2.56 4.87 -2.56
N LEU A 109 -2.88 3.62 -2.19
CA LEU A 109 -3.81 2.78 -2.95
C LEU A 109 -5.23 3.35 -2.94
N SER A 110 -5.71 3.79 -1.76
CA SER A 110 -7.02 4.41 -1.65
C SER A 110 -7.14 5.67 -2.50
N ASP A 111 -6.15 6.55 -2.44
CA ASP A 111 -6.08 7.77 -3.26
C ASP A 111 -6.02 7.46 -4.76
N GLU A 112 -5.34 6.37 -5.16
CA GLU A 112 -5.29 5.95 -6.56
C GLU A 112 -6.64 5.46 -7.06
N ILE A 113 -7.30 4.59 -6.31
CA ILE A 113 -8.63 4.07 -6.64
C ILE A 113 -9.65 5.22 -6.71
N GLN A 114 -9.65 6.14 -5.75
CA GLN A 114 -10.57 7.28 -5.73
C GLN A 114 -10.36 8.25 -6.89
N SER A 115 -9.13 8.39 -7.40
CA SER A 115 -8.84 9.29 -8.53
C SER A 115 -9.36 8.79 -9.88
N TYR A 116 -9.72 7.51 -9.99
CA TYR A 116 -10.33 6.96 -11.18
C TYR A 116 -11.84 7.28 -11.20
N ALA A 117 -12.23 8.20 -12.08
CA ALA A 117 -13.62 8.55 -12.28
C ALA A 117 -14.43 7.34 -12.77
N GLY A 118 -15.35 6.84 -11.93
CA GLY A 118 -16.54 6.11 -12.40
C GLY A 118 -16.62 4.60 -12.16
N GLY A 119 -15.83 3.97 -11.28
CA GLY A 119 -15.89 2.51 -11.11
C GLY A 119 -16.01 2.00 -9.68
N ILE A 120 -15.05 2.34 -8.83
CA ILE A 120 -14.89 1.69 -7.53
C ILE A 120 -14.65 2.77 -6.48
N ARG A 121 -15.57 2.88 -5.51
CA ARG A 121 -15.38 3.69 -4.32
C ARG A 121 -14.90 2.79 -3.19
N LEU A 122 -13.87 3.24 -2.50
CA LEU A 122 -13.43 2.64 -1.24
C LEU A 122 -14.29 3.27 -0.14
N ASP A 123 -15.35 2.57 0.27
CA ASP A 123 -16.32 3.10 1.24
C ASP A 123 -15.80 3.00 2.68
N SER A 124 -14.87 2.09 2.95
CA SER A 124 -14.30 1.91 4.29
C SER A 124 -12.88 1.34 4.29
N MET A 125 -12.07 1.77 5.25
CA MET A 125 -10.73 1.26 5.53
C MET A 125 -10.61 0.95 7.03
N PHE A 126 -10.11 -0.24 7.37
CA PHE A 126 -9.83 -0.61 8.75
C PHE A 126 -8.32 -0.80 8.94
N VAL A 127 -7.77 -0.16 9.98
CA VAL A 127 -6.37 -0.31 10.38
C VAL A 127 -6.33 -0.97 11.74
N ASP A 128 -5.67 -2.13 11.81
CA ASP A 128 -5.60 -2.95 13.02
C ASP A 128 -4.18 -2.96 13.59
N GLU A 129 -4.05 -2.43 14.81
CA GLU A 129 -2.82 -2.34 15.59
C GLU A 129 -1.65 -1.67 14.84
N GLY A 130 -0.43 -1.74 15.39
CA GLY A 130 0.78 -1.20 14.76
C GLY A 130 1.10 0.27 15.07
N PHE A 131 0.15 1.03 15.63
CA PHE A 131 0.41 2.39 16.10
C PHE A 131 1.34 2.46 17.33
N GLY A 132 1.45 1.36 18.09
CA GLY A 132 2.28 1.31 19.31
C GLY A 132 3.78 1.23 19.05
N SER A 133 4.20 0.90 17.82
CA SER A 133 5.61 0.89 17.42
C SER A 133 6.08 2.22 16.84
N LEU A 134 5.18 3.21 16.71
CA LEU A 134 5.49 4.55 16.23
C LEU A 134 5.95 5.46 17.37
N ASP A 135 6.93 6.32 17.09
CA ASP A 135 7.18 7.48 17.93
C ASP A 135 6.01 8.48 17.87
N GLU A 136 6.04 9.47 18.75
CA GLU A 136 4.97 10.45 18.90
C GLU A 136 4.74 11.32 17.64
N GLU A 137 5.81 11.70 16.95
CA GLU A 137 5.71 12.54 15.76
C GLU A 137 5.12 11.73 14.59
N SER A 138 5.65 10.53 14.39
CA SER A 138 5.16 9.55 13.41
C SER A 138 3.68 9.20 13.63
N LEU A 139 3.27 8.97 14.87
CA LEU A 139 1.88 8.72 15.23
C LEU A 139 0.98 9.91 14.87
N ASN A 140 1.43 11.12 15.15
CA ASN A 140 0.68 12.33 14.86
C ASN A 140 0.47 12.53 13.34
N GLN A 141 1.49 12.22 12.53
CA GLN A 141 1.39 12.25 11.07
C GLN A 141 0.45 11.16 10.54
N ALA A 142 0.53 9.95 11.08
CA ALA A 142 -0.34 8.84 10.72
C ALA A 142 -1.83 9.18 10.96
N VAL A 143 -2.15 9.76 12.13
CA VAL A 143 -3.52 10.18 12.46
C VAL A 143 -4.02 11.26 11.51
N LYS A 144 -3.23 12.30 11.25
CA LYS A 144 -3.59 13.36 10.29
C LYS A 144 -3.86 12.82 8.89
N ALA A 145 -3.07 11.84 8.45
CA ALA A 145 -3.24 11.21 7.15
C ALA A 145 -4.55 10.39 7.07
N LEU A 146 -4.95 9.74 8.17
CA LEU A 146 -6.21 9.01 8.29
C LEU A 146 -7.42 9.94 8.37
N GLU A 147 -7.31 11.06 9.08
CA GLU A 147 -8.33 12.13 9.12
C GLU A 147 -8.58 12.70 7.71
N GLY A 148 -7.51 13.03 6.97
CA GLY A 148 -7.65 13.53 5.60
C GLY A 148 -8.30 12.53 4.63
N LEU A 149 -8.14 11.23 4.87
CA LEU A 149 -8.84 10.22 4.10
C LEU A 149 -10.33 10.13 4.48
N ALA A 150 -10.64 10.31 5.77
CA ALA A 150 -12.01 10.30 6.27
C ALA A 150 -12.84 11.45 5.68
N ASP A 151 -12.23 12.61 5.45
CA ASP A 151 -12.87 13.75 4.76
C ASP A 151 -13.28 13.42 3.31
N GLY A 152 -12.61 12.45 2.68
CA GLY A 152 -12.84 12.00 1.30
C GLY A 152 -14.02 11.04 1.12
N ASN A 153 -14.99 11.00 2.05
CA ASN A 153 -16.13 10.07 2.06
C ASN A 153 -15.74 8.58 2.26
N CYS A 154 -14.58 8.30 2.86
CA CYS A 154 -14.15 6.95 3.23
C CYS A 154 -14.31 6.74 4.75
N LEU A 155 -15.02 5.70 5.19
CA LEU A 155 -15.12 5.36 6.60
C LEU A 155 -13.79 4.76 7.10
N VAL A 156 -13.04 5.49 7.91
CA VAL A 156 -11.80 4.99 8.50
C VAL A 156 -12.07 4.45 9.92
N GLY A 157 -11.83 3.16 10.12
CA GLY A 157 -11.87 2.48 11.42
C GLY A 157 -10.46 2.17 11.93
N ILE A 158 -10.19 2.44 13.20
CA ILE A 158 -8.89 2.18 13.83
C ILE A 158 -9.08 1.28 15.03
N ILE A 159 -8.33 0.18 15.09
CA ILE A 159 -8.26 -0.72 16.24
C ILE A 159 -6.88 -0.54 16.86
N SER A 160 -6.83 -0.07 18.10
CA SER A 160 -5.57 0.12 18.81
C SER A 160 -5.75 0.13 20.31
N HIS A 161 -4.72 -0.33 21.02
CA HIS A 161 -4.58 -0.19 22.47
C HIS A 161 -3.81 1.08 22.89
N VAL A 162 -3.35 1.91 21.94
CA VAL A 162 -2.52 3.09 22.22
C VAL A 162 -3.36 4.21 22.85
N PRO A 163 -3.07 4.66 24.08
CA PRO A 163 -3.87 5.68 24.77
C PRO A 163 -3.98 7.01 24.03
N LYS A 164 -2.91 7.43 23.34
CA LYS A 164 -2.87 8.70 22.58
C LYS A 164 -3.92 8.75 21.46
N LEU A 165 -4.27 7.61 20.86
CA LEU A 165 -5.34 7.55 19.85
C LEU A 165 -6.72 7.77 20.46
N LYS A 166 -6.94 7.32 21.70
CA LYS A 166 -8.21 7.48 22.44
C LYS A 166 -8.56 8.94 22.71
N GLU A 167 -7.55 9.80 22.83
CA GLU A 167 -7.70 11.23 23.10
C GLU A 167 -7.99 12.04 21.83
N ARG A 168 -7.50 11.56 20.68
CA ARG A 168 -7.65 12.26 19.39
C ARG A 168 -8.95 11.91 18.67
N ILE A 169 -9.37 10.65 18.75
CA ILE A 169 -10.55 10.17 18.05
C ILE A 169 -11.76 10.33 18.98
N GLU A 170 -12.68 11.22 18.59
CA GLU A 170 -13.87 11.52 19.39
C GLU A 170 -14.80 10.31 19.51
N LYS A 171 -15.16 9.69 18.38
CA LYS A 171 -16.07 8.54 18.31
C LYS A 171 -15.30 7.24 18.51
N LYS A 172 -15.57 6.52 19.59
CA LYS A 172 -14.82 5.30 19.93
C LYS A 172 -15.71 4.19 20.48
N ILE A 173 -15.30 2.96 20.17
CA ILE A 173 -15.89 1.77 20.76
C ILE A 173 -14.89 1.23 21.78
N ILE A 174 -15.20 1.41 23.06
CA ILE A 174 -14.36 0.93 24.14
C ILE A 174 -14.71 -0.51 24.47
N VAL A 175 -13.77 -1.42 24.23
CA VAL A 175 -13.88 -2.83 24.58
C VAL A 175 -13.15 -3.07 25.91
N THR A 176 -13.90 -3.52 26.93
CA THR A 176 -13.36 -3.88 28.25
C THR A 176 -13.56 -5.36 28.53
N LYS A 177 -12.49 -6.05 28.94
CA LYS A 177 -12.56 -7.45 29.39
C LYS A 177 -13.31 -7.52 30.72
N ASN A 178 -14.32 -8.37 30.80
CA ASN A 178 -15.05 -8.63 32.03
C ASN A 178 -14.67 -10.03 32.53
N ARG A 179 -13.99 -10.09 33.68
CA ARG A 179 -13.66 -11.35 34.35
C ARG A 179 -14.59 -11.50 35.54
N SER A 180 -15.57 -12.39 35.43
CA SER A 180 -16.43 -12.80 36.57
C SER A 180 -16.10 -14.22 37.00
N ARG A 181 -16.65 -14.66 38.14
CA ARG A 181 -16.54 -16.05 38.61
C ARG A 181 -17.17 -17.07 37.63
N ASP A 182 -18.08 -16.63 36.76
CA ASP A 182 -18.85 -17.47 35.84
C ASP A 182 -18.27 -17.52 34.42
N GLY A 183 -17.16 -16.80 34.14
CA GLY A 183 -16.48 -16.86 32.86
C GLY A 183 -15.68 -15.60 32.48
N VAL A 184 -14.94 -15.70 31.37
CA VAL A 184 -14.25 -14.58 30.73
C VAL A 184 -15.12 -14.07 29.58
N GLY A 185 -15.61 -12.83 29.71
CA GLY A 185 -16.37 -12.14 28.67
C GLY A 185 -15.74 -10.79 28.27
N SER A 186 -16.35 -10.09 27.32
CA SER A 186 -15.98 -8.73 26.95
C SER A 186 -17.24 -7.87 26.81
N ARG A 187 -17.14 -6.58 27.16
CA ARG A 187 -18.21 -5.59 26.99
C ARG A 187 -17.72 -4.46 26.09
N ALA A 188 -18.51 -4.09 25.10
CA ALA A 188 -18.25 -2.94 24.24
C ALA A 188 -19.21 -1.79 24.62
N VAL A 189 -18.70 -0.57 24.69
CA VAL A 189 -19.47 0.66 24.93
C VAL A 189 -19.09 1.68 23.86
N ILE A 190 -20.08 2.37 23.30
CA ILE A 190 -19.88 3.47 22.35
C ILE A 190 -19.73 4.76 23.17
N GLU A 191 -18.64 5.49 22.95
CA GLU A 191 -18.38 6.84 23.45
C GLU A 191 -18.24 7.83 22.29
#